data_AF-S6UL55-F1
#
_entry.id   AF-S6UL55-F1
#
_cell.length_a   1.000
_cell.length_b   1.000
_cell.length_c   1.000
_cell.angle_alpha   90.00
_cell.angle_beta   90.00
_cell.angle_gamma   90.00
#
_symmetry.space_group_name_H-M   'P 1'
#
loop_
_entity.id
_entity.type
_entity.pdbx_description
1 polymer ?
#
loop_
_entity_poly.entity_id
_entity_poly.type
_entity_poly.pdbx_seq_one_letter_code
_entity_poly.pdbx_strand_id
1 'polypeptide(L)' 'MVDVISEQPARPLIGRLVVVGLGLIGGSFAKGVRESGLCREVVGVDL' A
#
# COMPACT_ATOMS: atom_id res chain seq x y z
N MET A 1 -18.67 2.07 -29.54
CA MET A 1 -17.50 2.92 -29.22
C MET A 1 -17.32 2.85 -27.72
N VAL A 2 -16.56 1.87 -27.25
CA VAL A 2 -16.38 1.61 -25.82
C VAL A 2 -15.17 2.43 -25.40
N ASP A 3 -15.39 3.45 -24.58
CA ASP A 3 -14.32 4.26 -24.01
C ASP A 3 -13.48 3.38 -23.10
N VAL A 4 -12.30 2.99 -23.59
CA VAL A 4 -11.28 2.33 -22.79
C VAL A 4 -10.75 3.39 -21.83
N ILE A 5 -11.33 3.46 -20.63
CA ILE A 5 -10.72 4.18 -19.52
C ILE A 5 -9.33 3.58 -19.29
N SER A 6 -8.32 4.24 -19.85
CA SER A 6 -6.93 3.91 -19.60
C SER A 6 -6.70 4.12 -18.10
N GLU A 7 -6.65 3.03 -17.33
CA GLU A 7 -6.12 3.04 -15.97
C GLU A 7 -4.66 3.47 -16.09
N GLN A 8 -4.42 4.79 -16.00
CA GLN A 8 -3.07 5.29 -15.82
C GLN A 8 -2.54 4.61 -14.57
N PRO A 9 -1.34 4.01 -14.59
CA PRO A 9 -0.78 3.37 -13.42
C PRO A 9 -0.76 4.41 -12.30
N ALA A 10 -1.66 4.24 -11.33
CA ALA A 10 -1.87 5.19 -10.26
C ALA A 10 -0.55 5.32 -9.53
N ARG A 11 0.10 6.49 -9.66
CA ARG A 11 1.33 6.73 -8.92
C ARG A 11 0.99 6.55 -7.44
N PRO A 12 1.83 5.84 -6.66
CA PRO A 12 1.56 5.62 -5.25
C PRO A 12 1.26 6.96 -4.58
N LEU A 13 0.09 7.06 -3.94
CA LEU A 13 -0.37 8.30 -3.30
C LEU A 13 0.50 8.64 -2.09
N ILE A 14 1.12 7.62 -1.50
CA ILE A 14 1.90 7.73 -0.27
C ILE A 14 3.35 7.33 -0.58
N GLY A 15 4.30 8.19 -0.21
CA GLY A 15 5.72 7.92 -0.40
C GLY A 15 6.23 6.80 0.51
N ARG A 16 5.91 6.88 1.81
CA ARG A 16 6.32 5.90 2.81
C ARG A 16 5.28 5.78 3.91
N LEU A 17 4.94 4.54 4.27
CA LEU A 17 4.11 4.21 5.41
C LEU A 17 4.96 3.44 6.43
N VAL A 18 4.89 3.84 7.70
CA VAL A 18 5.49 3.08 8.80
C VAL A 18 4.37 2.49 9.66
N VAL A 19 4.42 1.19 9.91
CA VAL A 19 3.47 0.47 10.77
C VAL A 19 4.22 0.04 12.02
N VAL A 20 3.79 0.54 13.19
CA VAL A 20 4.35 0.19 14.49
C VAL A 20 3.41 -0.81 15.17
N GLY A 21 3.90 -2.01 15.45
CA GLY A 21 3.14 -3.17 15.92
C GLY A 21 2.75 -4.09 14.75
N LEU A 22 3.40 -5.26 14.61
CA LEU A 22 3.20 -6.20 13.48
C LEU A 22 2.42 -7.47 13.83
N GLY A 23 1.58 -7.39 14.88
CA GLY A 23 0.58 -8.42 15.17
C GLY A 23 -0.42 -8.62 14.02
N LEU A 24 -1.45 -9.45 14.23
CA LEU A 24 -2.39 -9.86 13.18
C LEU A 24 -2.96 -8.68 12.36
N ILE A 25 -3.27 -7.56 13.02
CA ILE A 25 -3.81 -6.36 12.36
C ILE A 25 -2.71 -5.59 11.62
N GLY A 26 -1.63 -5.22 12.31
CA GLY A 26 -0.57 -4.40 11.72
C GLY A 26 0.14 -5.09 10.56
N GLY A 27 0.41 -6.39 10.67
CA GLY A 27 0.98 -7.19 9.59
C GLY A 27 0.05 -7.29 8.38
N SER A 28 -1.24 -7.57 8.61
CA SER A 28 -2.23 -7.66 7.52
C SER A 28 -2.46 -6.31 6.83
N PHE A 29 -2.47 -5.22 7.59
CA PHE A 29 -2.58 -3.86 7.05
C PHE A 29 -1.35 -3.49 6.21
N ALA A 30 -0.13 -3.68 6.75
CA ALA A 30 1.11 -3.40 6.02
C ALA A 30 1.16 -4.18 4.69
N LYS A 31 0.75 -5.46 4.73
CA LYS A 31 0.65 -6.31 3.54
C LYS A 31 -0.38 -5.79 2.54
N GLY A 32 -1.62 -5.53 2.97
CA GLY A 32 -2.67 -5.03 2.09
C GLY A 32 -2.32 -3.70 1.43
N VAL A 33 -1.72 -2.77 2.18
CA VAL A 33 -1.27 -1.48 1.64
C VAL A 33 -0.15 -1.67 0.61
N ARG A 34 0.80 -2.58 0.86
CA ARG A 34 1.86 -2.89 -0.11
C ARG A 34 1.30 -3.52 -1.39
N GLU A 35 0.39 -4.47 -1.27
CA GLU A 35 -0.22 -5.19 -2.42
C GLU A 35 -1.14 -4.29 -3.25
N SER A 36 -1.81 -3.33 -2.61
CA SER A 36 -2.67 -2.35 -3.31
C SER A 36 -1.92 -1.31 -4.15
N GLY A 37 -0.59 -1.23 -4.03
CA GLY A 37 0.21 -0.21 -4.72
C GLY A 37 0.01 1.22 -4.20
N LEU A 38 -0.75 1.41 -3.11
CA LEU A 38 -1.03 2.72 -2.50
C LEU A 38 0.23 3.43 -1.99
N CYS A 39 1.21 2.67 -1.52
CA CYS A 39 2.47 3.18 -0.98
C CYS A 39 3.67 2.76 -1.82
N ARG A 40 4.61 3.67 -2.04
CA ARG A 40 5.90 3.34 -2.65
C ARG A 40 6.74 2.48 -1.70
N GLU A 41 6.72 2.78 -0.41
CA GLU A 41 7.47 2.06 0.62
C GLU A 41 6.57 1.79 1.83
N VAL A 42 6.65 0.58 2.38
CA VAL A 42 6.00 0.21 3.64
C VAL A 42 7.07 -0.39 4.54
N VAL A 43 7.20 0.14 5.75
CA VAL A 43 8.16 -0.32 6.76
C VAL A 43 7.40 -0.77 7.99
N GLY A 44 7.59 -2.02 8.37
CA GLY A 44 7.08 -2.57 9.62
C GLY A 44 8.12 -2.46 10.73
N VAL A 45 7.67 -2.07 11.92
CA VAL A 45 8.49 -2.04 13.15
C VAL A 45 7.70 -2.74 14.26
N ASP A 46 8.36 -3.60 15.00
CA ASP A 46 7.83 -4.25 16.20
C ASP A 46 8.91 -4.30 17.28
N LEU A 47 8.51 -4.53 18.54
CA LEU A 47 9.42 -4.59 19.71
C LEU A 47 9.96 -6.00 19.98
#